data_AF-A0A2W5H1M4-F1
#
_entry.id   AF-A0A2W5H1M4-F1
#
_cell.length_a   1.000
_cell.length_b   1.000
_cell.length_c   1.000
_cell.angle_alpha   90.00
_cell.angle_beta   90.00
_cell.angle_gamma   90.00
#
_symmetry.space_group_name_H-M   'P 1'
#
loop_
_entity.id
_entity.type
_entity.pdbx_description
1 polymer ?
#
loop_
_entity_poly.entity_id
_entity_poly.type
_entity_poly.pdbx_seq_one_letter_code
_entity_poly.pdbx_strand_id
1 'polypeptide(L)'
;MQILTQNFDIRTDEKFSNIAEFLLTKVELDVNDKRYALTEIEFYWKSDRHQDASVYDRKHTGKLKPGQIFVHYAGVDISLDNEYGIGGILIRGIYSLAENKSYNGPMVCAMKLLSGILDVHGTFATLKLVERETPLVVEINNTSRIGIGKNGITSGYHEKLYRFLIRYPKNK
;
A
#
# COMPACT_ATOMS: atom_id res chain seq x y z
N MET A 1 10.74 -7.93 4.65
CA MET A 1 9.37 -8.17 4.08
C MET A 1 8.48 -9.19 4.82
N GLN A 2 9.02 -10.04 5.71
CA GLN A 2 8.29 -11.07 6.48
C GLN A 2 7.09 -10.54 7.33
N ILE A 3 7.07 -9.24 7.65
CA ILE A 3 5.95 -8.58 8.32
C ILE A 3 4.63 -8.62 7.52
N LEU A 4 4.68 -8.78 6.20
CA LEU A 4 3.48 -8.86 5.34
C LEU A 4 2.83 -10.25 5.35
N THR A 5 3.52 -11.28 5.84
CA THR A 5 2.97 -12.64 5.98
C THR A 5 2.35 -12.88 7.35
N GLN A 6 2.16 -11.82 8.15
CA GLN A 6 1.59 -11.93 9.50
C GLN A 6 0.14 -12.42 9.46
N ASN A 7 -0.29 -13.02 10.57
CA ASN A 7 -1.52 -13.79 10.58
C ASN A 7 -2.84 -12.98 10.54
N PHE A 8 -2.97 -11.68 10.77
CA PHE A 8 -4.26 -10.90 10.73
C PHE A 8 -5.57 -11.41 11.41
N ASP A 9 -5.67 -12.65 11.89
CA ASP A 9 -6.91 -13.30 12.37
C ASP A 9 -7.39 -12.78 13.74
N ILE A 10 -6.48 -12.14 14.49
CA ILE A 10 -6.74 -11.44 15.75
C ILE A 10 -5.95 -10.13 15.74
N ARG A 11 -6.52 -9.05 16.29
CA ARG A 11 -5.90 -7.70 16.42
C ARG A 11 -5.47 -7.10 15.08
N THR A 12 -6.37 -7.12 14.11
CA THR A 12 -6.14 -6.58 12.76
C THR A 12 -5.64 -5.14 12.81
N ASP A 13 -6.23 -4.30 13.68
CA ASP A 13 -5.85 -2.88 13.83
C ASP A 13 -4.38 -2.71 14.29
N GLU A 14 -3.94 -3.46 15.30
CA GLU A 14 -2.55 -3.43 15.79
C GLU A 14 -1.57 -3.90 14.70
N LYS A 15 -1.93 -4.96 13.97
CA LYS A 15 -1.12 -5.48 12.86
C LYS A 15 -1.02 -4.48 11.70
N PHE A 16 -2.10 -3.77 11.38
CA PHE A 16 -2.08 -2.71 10.38
C PHE A 16 -1.17 -1.57 10.80
N SER A 17 -1.22 -1.13 12.07
CA SER A 17 -0.28 -0.12 12.57
C SER A 17 1.18 -0.58 12.43
N ASN A 18 1.51 -1.82 12.81
CA ASN A 18 2.88 -2.34 12.71
C ASN A 18 3.37 -2.42 11.24
N ILE A 19 2.49 -2.85 10.34
CA ILE A 19 2.81 -2.89 8.90
C ILE A 19 2.93 -1.49 8.33
N ALA A 20 2.04 -0.58 8.69
CA ALA A 20 2.09 0.81 8.24
C ALA A 20 3.38 1.49 8.69
N GLU A 21 3.77 1.28 9.95
CA GLU A 21 5.04 1.75 10.47
C GLU A 21 6.21 1.21 9.64
N PHE A 22 6.26 -0.10 9.43
CA PHE A 22 7.31 -0.70 8.60
C PHE A 22 7.33 -0.12 7.17
N LEU A 23 6.17 -0.06 6.50
CA LEU A 23 6.09 0.38 5.11
C LEU A 23 6.43 1.87 4.95
N LEU A 24 5.90 2.74 5.81
CA LEU A 24 6.09 4.18 5.70
C LEU A 24 7.49 4.61 6.16
N THR A 25 8.08 3.91 7.14
CA THR A 25 9.37 4.31 7.72
C THR A 25 10.57 3.52 7.21
N LYS A 26 10.40 2.29 6.70
CA LYS A 26 11.53 1.41 6.31
C LYS A 26 11.48 0.92 4.87
N VAL A 27 10.43 1.19 4.11
CA VAL A 27 10.26 0.66 2.75
C VAL A 27 10.14 1.77 1.71
N GLU A 28 10.70 1.50 0.54
CA GLU A 28 10.54 2.28 -0.67
C GLU A 28 10.04 1.38 -1.81
N LEU A 29 9.56 2.02 -2.86
CA LEU A 29 9.34 1.39 -4.16
C LEU A 29 10.55 1.70 -5.02
N ASP A 30 11.07 0.67 -5.67
CA ASP A 30 12.08 0.77 -6.72
C ASP A 30 11.39 0.54 -8.07
N VAL A 31 11.46 1.55 -8.94
CA VAL A 31 11.02 1.46 -10.33
C VAL A 31 12.19 1.80 -11.22
N ASN A 32 12.86 0.76 -11.75
CA ASN A 32 14.01 0.92 -12.64
C ASN A 32 15.04 1.91 -12.06
N ASP A 33 15.49 1.64 -10.84
CA ASP A 33 16.46 2.44 -10.07
C ASP A 33 15.97 3.82 -9.63
N LYS A 34 14.71 4.18 -9.93
CA LYS A 34 14.04 5.36 -9.36
C LYS A 34 13.35 4.97 -8.05
N ARG A 35 13.69 5.68 -6.98
CA ARG A 35 13.22 5.41 -5.62
C ARG A 35 12.05 6.31 -5.24
N TYR A 36 11.03 5.70 -4.65
CA TYR A 36 9.85 6.38 -4.13
C TYR A 36 9.56 5.95 -2.71
N ALA A 37 9.47 6.89 -1.78
CA ALA A 37 8.98 6.62 -0.45
C ALA A 37 7.46 6.57 -0.42
N LEU A 38 6.88 5.64 0.34
CA LEU A 38 5.45 5.60 0.62
C LEU A 38 5.09 6.72 1.62
N THR A 39 4.02 7.47 1.35
CA THR A 39 3.57 8.58 2.23
C THR A 39 2.12 8.48 2.66
N GLU A 40 1.28 7.72 1.95
CA GLU A 40 -0.11 7.44 2.34
C GLU A 40 -0.53 6.06 1.81
N ILE A 41 -1.12 5.25 2.68
CA ILE A 41 -1.60 3.90 2.37
C ILE A 41 -2.96 3.61 3.02
N GLU A 42 -3.76 2.74 2.41
CA GLU A 42 -5.04 2.26 2.97
C GLU A 42 -5.11 0.73 3.01
N PHE A 43 -5.53 0.16 4.13
CA PHE A 43 -5.71 -1.27 4.28
C PHE A 43 -7.12 -1.72 3.88
N TYR A 44 -7.18 -2.82 3.14
CA TYR A 44 -8.38 -3.54 2.75
C TYR A 44 -8.14 -5.01 3.04
N TRP A 45 -8.89 -5.59 3.99
CA TRP A 45 -8.68 -6.98 4.41
C TRP A 45 -10.00 -7.69 4.62
N LYS A 46 -10.11 -8.92 4.13
CA LYS A 46 -11.27 -9.76 4.34
C LYS A 46 -10.84 -11.14 4.81
N SER A 47 -11.41 -11.59 5.91
CA SER A 47 -11.25 -12.92 6.50
C SER A 47 -12.53 -13.32 7.22
N ASP A 48 -12.62 -14.57 7.69
CA ASP A 48 -13.78 -15.05 8.44
C ASP A 48 -14.11 -14.17 9.66
N ARG A 49 -13.08 -13.63 10.32
CA ARG A 49 -13.22 -12.74 11.49
C ARG A 49 -13.16 -11.24 11.16
N HIS A 50 -12.94 -10.87 9.90
CA HIS A 50 -12.84 -9.49 9.45
C HIS A 50 -13.59 -9.31 8.13
N GLN A 51 -14.88 -8.98 8.23
CA GLN A 51 -15.80 -8.96 7.09
C GLN A 51 -15.88 -7.58 6.42
N ASP A 52 -14.74 -7.02 6.02
CA ASP A 52 -14.73 -5.77 5.24
C ASP A 52 -15.29 -6.02 3.84
N ALA A 53 -16.53 -5.60 3.60
CA ALA A 53 -17.20 -5.78 2.32
C ALA A 53 -16.70 -4.82 1.22
N SER A 54 -15.80 -3.88 1.55
CA SER A 54 -15.16 -3.00 0.56
C SER A 54 -13.97 -3.65 -0.16
N VAL A 55 -13.50 -4.81 0.31
CA VAL A 55 -12.41 -5.55 -0.34
C VAL A 55 -12.85 -6.03 -1.71
N TYR A 56 -12.09 -5.65 -2.74
CA TYR A 56 -12.33 -6.07 -4.11
C TYR A 56 -12.13 -7.58 -4.27
N ASP A 57 -12.98 -8.20 -5.07
CA ASP A 57 -12.94 -9.63 -5.35
C ASP A 57 -11.85 -9.96 -6.37
N ARG A 58 -10.81 -10.67 -5.93
CA ARG A 58 -9.60 -11.00 -6.71
C ARG A 58 -9.76 -12.24 -7.63
N LYS A 59 -10.99 -12.59 -8.01
CA LYS A 59 -11.33 -13.78 -8.82
C LYS A 59 -10.49 -13.99 -10.08
N HIS A 60 -10.04 -12.91 -10.73
CA HIS A 60 -9.35 -12.98 -12.02
C HIS A 60 -7.82 -12.92 -11.95
N THR A 61 -7.23 -12.86 -10.75
CA THR A 61 -5.81 -12.52 -10.57
C THR A 61 -4.97 -13.68 -10.04
N GLY A 62 -5.61 -14.83 -9.78
CA GLY A 62 -4.99 -15.94 -9.06
C GLY A 62 -4.64 -15.59 -7.60
N LYS A 63 -4.04 -16.53 -6.87
CA LYS A 63 -3.57 -16.30 -5.50
C LYS A 63 -2.27 -15.50 -5.56
N LEU A 64 -2.31 -14.24 -5.09
CA LEU A 64 -1.12 -13.41 -4.98
C LEU A 64 -0.35 -13.80 -3.72
N LYS A 65 0.97 -13.64 -3.74
CA LYS A 65 1.82 -13.78 -2.55
C LYS A 65 1.82 -12.46 -1.77
N PRO A 66 1.88 -12.49 -0.43
CA PRO A 66 2.02 -11.27 0.35
C PRO A 66 3.22 -10.43 -0.09
N GLY A 67 3.04 -9.12 -0.19
CA GLY A 67 4.07 -8.20 -0.67
C GLY A 67 4.18 -8.08 -2.19
N GLN A 68 3.46 -8.89 -2.98
CA GLN A 68 3.42 -8.70 -4.43
C GLN A 68 2.66 -7.42 -4.78
N ILE A 69 3.25 -6.66 -5.69
CA ILE A 69 2.61 -5.49 -6.28
C ILE A 69 1.50 -5.94 -7.22
N PHE A 70 0.32 -5.39 -7.01
CA PHE A 70 -0.87 -5.72 -7.78
C PHE A 70 -1.49 -4.43 -8.34
N VAL A 71 -1.62 -4.36 -9.67
CA VAL A 71 -2.17 -3.19 -10.35
C VAL A 71 -3.62 -3.49 -10.75
N HIS A 72 -4.52 -2.58 -10.44
CA HIS A 72 -5.93 -2.68 -10.82
C HIS A 72 -6.49 -1.31 -11.20
N TYR A 73 -7.74 -1.27 -11.64
CA TYR A 73 -8.37 -0.07 -12.20
C TYR A 73 -8.43 1.14 -11.25
N ALA A 74 -8.24 0.94 -9.94
CA ALA A 74 -8.31 2.01 -8.95
C ALA A 74 -6.95 2.40 -8.35
N GLY A 75 -5.86 1.71 -8.71
CA GLY A 75 -4.53 2.02 -8.21
C GLY A 75 -3.56 0.85 -8.21
N VAL A 76 -2.60 0.93 -7.28
CA VAL A 76 -1.59 -0.11 -7.03
C VAL A 76 -1.68 -0.54 -5.58
N ASP A 77 -1.83 -1.84 -5.38
CA ASP A 77 -1.88 -2.49 -4.08
C ASP A 77 -0.56 -3.21 -3.78
N ILE A 78 -0.21 -3.28 -2.50
CA ILE A 78 0.67 -4.33 -1.96
C ILE A 78 -0.24 -5.46 -1.45
N SER A 79 -0.08 -6.67 -1.98
CA SER A 79 -0.96 -7.79 -1.65
C SER A 79 -0.79 -8.30 -0.22
N LEU A 80 -1.89 -8.69 0.43
CA LEU A 80 -1.91 -9.28 1.78
C LEU A 80 -2.43 -10.72 1.82
N ASP A 81 -2.55 -11.38 0.67
CA ASP A 81 -3.24 -12.67 0.55
C ASP A 81 -2.50 -13.83 1.25
N ASN A 82 -3.17 -14.49 2.20
CA ASN A 82 -2.61 -15.65 2.92
C ASN A 82 -3.68 -16.74 3.13
N GLU A 83 -3.45 -17.68 4.02
CA GLU A 83 -4.41 -18.77 4.32
C GLU A 83 -5.62 -18.31 5.16
N TYR A 84 -5.52 -17.16 5.84
CA TYR A 84 -6.56 -16.63 6.73
C TYR A 84 -7.49 -15.63 6.02
N GLY A 85 -7.05 -15.04 4.92
CA GLY A 85 -7.83 -14.03 4.21
C GLY A 85 -7.15 -13.46 2.97
N ILE A 86 -7.85 -12.50 2.37
CA ILE A 86 -7.44 -11.80 1.16
C ILE A 86 -7.53 -10.29 1.34
N GLY A 87 -6.67 -9.56 0.66
CA GLY A 87 -6.67 -8.12 0.78
C GLY A 87 -5.47 -7.42 0.13
N GLY A 88 -5.46 -6.11 0.26
CA GLY A 88 -4.45 -5.24 -0.31
C GLY A 88 -4.20 -4.01 0.55
N ILE A 89 -3.02 -3.44 0.37
CA ILE A 89 -2.65 -2.13 0.90
C ILE A 89 -2.57 -1.20 -0.29
N LEU A 90 -3.60 -0.37 -0.48
CA LEU A 90 -3.67 0.59 -1.56
C LEU A 90 -2.65 1.70 -1.33
N ILE A 91 -1.79 1.94 -2.31
CA ILE A 91 -0.85 3.05 -2.31
C ILE A 91 -1.57 4.31 -2.77
N ARG A 92 -1.57 5.35 -1.93
CA ARG A 92 -2.25 6.62 -2.20
C ARG A 92 -1.33 7.82 -2.27
N GLY A 93 -0.17 7.72 -1.65
CA GLY A 93 0.82 8.78 -1.63
C GLY A 93 2.20 8.20 -1.80
N ILE A 94 2.96 8.79 -2.71
CA ILE A 94 4.39 8.51 -2.88
C ILE A 94 5.17 9.81 -2.97
N TYR A 95 6.43 9.78 -2.55
CA TYR A 95 7.37 10.87 -2.71
C TYR A 95 8.57 10.39 -3.53
N SER A 96 8.82 11.05 -4.68
CA SER A 96 9.95 10.77 -5.55
C SER A 96 11.22 11.37 -4.96
N LEU A 97 12.21 10.52 -4.66
CA LEU A 97 13.49 10.97 -4.12
C LEU A 97 14.29 11.75 -5.17
N ALA A 98 14.21 11.33 -6.43
CA ALA A 98 14.90 11.98 -7.54
C ALA A 98 14.32 13.37 -7.87
N GLU A 99 13.00 13.53 -7.75
CA GLU A 99 12.30 14.77 -8.14
C GLU A 99 12.00 15.70 -6.95
N ASN A 100 12.27 15.27 -5.72
CA ASN A 100 11.88 15.97 -4.49
C ASN A 100 10.39 16.38 -4.51
N LYS A 101 9.52 15.45 -4.96
CA LYS A 101 8.12 15.76 -5.28
C LYS A 101 7.16 14.68 -4.77
N SER A 102 6.09 15.14 -4.13
CA SER A 102 4.96 14.30 -3.72
C SER A 102 3.97 14.09 -4.86
N TYR A 103 3.45 12.87 -4.93
CA TYR A 103 2.35 12.45 -5.78
C TYR A 103 1.26 11.89 -4.88
N ASN A 104 0.07 12.48 -4.94
CA ASN A 104 -1.03 12.15 -4.05
C ASN A 104 -2.26 11.76 -4.87
N GLY A 105 -2.97 10.74 -4.40
CA GLY A 105 -4.07 10.08 -5.09
C GLY A 105 -3.64 8.72 -5.68
N PRO A 106 -4.46 7.66 -5.54
CA PRO A 106 -4.06 6.31 -5.91
C PRO A 106 -3.78 6.17 -7.41
N MET A 107 -4.61 6.78 -8.26
CA MET A 107 -4.38 6.78 -9.72
C MET A 107 -3.17 7.60 -10.14
N VAL A 108 -2.89 8.71 -9.44
CA VAL A 108 -1.70 9.54 -9.71
C VAL A 108 -0.44 8.73 -9.39
N CYS A 109 -0.43 8.02 -8.26
CA CYS A 109 0.65 7.13 -7.88
C CYS A 109 0.81 6.00 -8.91
N ALA A 110 -0.29 5.34 -9.28
CA ALA A 110 -0.27 4.27 -10.28
C ALA A 110 0.31 4.74 -11.61
N MET A 111 -0.17 5.85 -12.16
CA MET A 111 0.33 6.41 -13.41
C MET A 111 1.82 6.74 -13.32
N LYS A 112 2.27 7.33 -12.20
CA LYS A 112 3.68 7.67 -12.00
C LYS A 112 4.59 6.44 -11.94
N LEU A 113 4.17 5.40 -11.22
CA LEU A 113 4.94 4.15 -11.11
C LEU A 113 4.95 3.40 -12.44
N LEU A 114 3.80 3.30 -13.12
CA LEU A 114 3.69 2.60 -14.41
C LEU A 114 4.40 3.33 -15.55
N SER A 115 4.40 4.66 -15.59
CA SER A 115 5.17 5.40 -16.61
C SER A 115 6.67 5.09 -16.49
N GLY A 116 7.18 5.00 -15.25
CA GLY A 116 8.57 4.62 -15.00
C GLY A 116 8.92 3.21 -15.50
N ILE A 117 7.96 2.30 -15.54
CA ILE A 117 8.10 0.96 -16.13
C ILE A 117 8.21 1.05 -17.66
N LEU A 118 7.38 1.87 -18.30
CA LEU A 118 7.32 2.00 -19.76
C LEU A 118 8.48 2.81 -20.36
N ASP A 119 9.16 3.64 -19.56
CA ASP A 119 10.30 4.46 -19.98
C ASP A 119 11.57 3.65 -20.35
N VAL A 120 11.52 2.32 -20.27
CA VAL A 120 12.69 1.44 -20.45
C VAL A 120 12.66 0.75 -21.81
N HIS A 121 13.64 1.06 -22.66
CA HIS A 121 13.87 0.37 -23.93
C HIS A 121 14.76 -0.87 -23.72
N GLY A 122 14.24 -2.06 -24.02
CA GLY A 122 15.04 -3.29 -24.16
C GLY A 122 15.42 -4.02 -22.87
N THR A 123 14.92 -3.60 -21.70
CA THR A 123 15.10 -4.32 -20.42
C THR A 123 13.77 -4.65 -19.76
N PHE A 124 13.76 -5.70 -18.93
CA PHE A 124 12.59 -6.04 -18.10
C PHE A 124 12.39 -4.95 -17.05
N ALA A 125 11.33 -4.18 -17.18
CA ALA A 125 10.99 -3.19 -16.18
C ALA A 125 10.57 -3.86 -14.87
N THR A 126 11.02 -3.32 -13.75
CA THR A 126 10.72 -3.85 -12.42
C THR A 126 10.03 -2.80 -11.55
N LEU A 127 9.07 -3.26 -10.74
CA LEU A 127 8.46 -2.50 -9.67
C LEU A 127 8.46 -3.41 -8.43
N LYS A 128 9.27 -3.05 -7.43
CA LYS A 128 9.52 -3.89 -6.26
C LYS A 128 9.57 -3.07 -4.97
N LEU A 129 9.19 -3.71 -3.87
CA LEU A 129 9.43 -3.20 -2.53
C LEU A 129 10.86 -3.49 -2.11
N VAL A 130 11.46 -2.53 -1.43
CA VAL A 130 12.88 -2.50 -1.09
C VAL A 130 13.02 -1.81 0.25
N GLU A 131 13.86 -2.35 1.11
CA GLU A 131 14.13 -1.69 2.39
C GLU A 131 15.07 -0.49 2.13
N ARG A 132 14.83 0.63 2.83
CA ARG A 132 15.74 1.78 2.79
C ARG A 132 16.87 1.57 3.77
N GLU A 133 18.03 2.15 3.46
CA GLU A 133 19.23 2.03 4.30
C GLU A 133 19.03 2.66 5.68
N THR A 134 18.37 3.83 5.72
CA THR A 134 18.10 4.57 6.97
C THR A 134 16.60 4.74 7.16
N PRO A 135 16.01 4.18 8.23
CA PRO A 135 14.61 4.41 8.56
C PRO A 135 14.27 5.89 8.73
N LEU A 136 13.07 6.30 8.31
CA LEU A 136 12.56 7.64 8.59
C LEU A 136 12.12 7.76 10.05
N VAL A 137 12.44 8.88 10.66
CA VAL A 137 11.91 9.29 11.96
C VAL A 137 10.79 10.30 11.71
N VAL A 138 9.56 9.82 11.70
CA VAL A 138 8.35 10.60 11.38
C VAL A 138 7.18 10.15 12.25
N GLU A 139 6.29 11.08 12.54
CA GLU A 139 5.00 10.77 13.14
C GLU A 139 4.06 10.17 12.09
N ILE A 140 3.41 9.06 12.44
CA ILE A 140 2.42 8.39 11.60
C ILE A 140 1.04 8.74 12.14
N ASN A 141 0.22 9.33 11.28
CA ASN A 141 -1.18 9.59 11.56
C ASN A 141 -2.04 8.50 10.95
N ASN A 142 -3.18 8.20 11.57
CA ASN A 142 -4.21 7.37 10.97
C ASN A 142 -5.58 8.05 10.96
N THR A 143 -6.39 7.73 9.97
CA THR A 143 -7.77 8.22 9.85
C THR A 143 -8.65 7.18 9.18
N SER A 144 -9.95 7.46 9.10
CA SER A 144 -10.85 6.72 8.21
C SER A 144 -10.38 6.80 6.74
N ARG A 145 -10.70 5.76 5.96
CA ARG A 145 -10.38 5.66 4.52
C ARG A 145 -11.21 6.64 3.69
N ILE A 146 -10.67 7.08 2.54
CA ILE A 146 -11.32 8.02 1.63
C ILE A 146 -11.93 7.28 0.43
N GLY A 147 -13.14 7.69 0.06
CA GLY A 147 -13.79 7.20 -1.16
C GLY A 147 -14.33 5.77 -1.02
N ILE A 148 -14.65 5.34 0.21
CA ILE A 148 -15.30 4.06 0.46
C ILE A 148 -16.68 4.04 -0.19
N GLY A 149 -16.90 3.03 -1.03
CA GLY A 149 -18.19 2.76 -1.65
C GLY A 149 -19.23 2.19 -0.68
N LYS A 150 -20.46 2.03 -1.17
CA LYS A 150 -21.63 1.59 -0.41
C LYS A 150 -21.37 0.35 0.47
N ASN A 151 -20.63 -0.63 -0.03
CA ASN A 151 -20.35 -1.87 0.70
C ASN A 151 -19.55 -1.64 1.99
N GLY A 152 -18.55 -0.76 1.97
CA GLY A 152 -17.79 -0.43 3.18
C GLY A 152 -18.58 0.43 4.17
N ILE A 153 -19.55 1.21 3.67
CA ILE A 153 -20.51 1.93 4.51
C ILE A 153 -21.44 0.93 5.22
N THR A 154 -22.11 0.07 4.46
CA THR A 154 -23.07 -0.92 4.99
C THR A 154 -22.42 -1.89 5.98
N SER A 155 -21.16 -2.27 5.76
CA SER A 155 -20.43 -3.16 6.68
C SER A 155 -19.79 -2.43 7.87
N GLY A 156 -19.91 -1.09 7.97
CA GLY A 156 -19.36 -0.29 9.07
C GLY A 156 -17.85 -0.01 8.98
N TYR A 157 -17.18 -0.53 7.95
CA TYR A 157 -15.73 -0.43 7.79
C TYR A 157 -15.25 0.94 7.29
N HIS A 158 -16.16 1.82 6.86
CA HIS A 158 -15.86 3.22 6.54
C HIS A 158 -15.36 4.03 7.74
N GLU A 159 -15.76 3.69 8.97
CA GLU A 159 -15.36 4.40 10.18
C GLU A 159 -13.97 3.98 10.68
N LYS A 160 -13.50 2.80 10.29
CA LYS A 160 -12.22 2.23 10.75
C LYS A 160 -11.02 3.07 10.30
N LEU A 161 -10.06 3.25 11.20
CA LEU A 161 -8.87 4.08 11.00
C LEU A 161 -7.77 3.36 10.18
N TYR A 162 -8.14 2.85 9.01
CA TYR A 162 -7.29 1.99 8.16
C TYR A 162 -6.52 2.75 7.09
N ARG A 163 -6.51 4.08 7.17
CA ARG A 163 -5.65 4.93 6.35
C ARG A 163 -4.51 5.45 7.19
N PHE A 164 -3.28 5.26 6.73
CA PHE A 164 -2.07 5.71 7.41
C PHE A 164 -1.29 6.66 6.52
N LEU A 165 -0.79 7.75 7.10
CA LEU A 165 -0.07 8.78 6.36
C LEU A 165 1.04 9.42 7.19
N ILE A 166 2.09 9.84 6.48
CA ILE A 166 3.21 10.62 7.02
C ILE A 166 3.40 11.89 6.22
N ARG A 167 3.99 12.90 6.86
CA ARG A 167 4.60 14.02 6.14
C ARG A 167 6.05 13.68 5.84
N TYR A 168 6.38 13.46 4.57
CA TYR A 168 7.75 13.16 4.18
C TYR A 168 8.69 14.33 4.56
N PRO A 169 9.80 14.08 5.26
CA PRO A 169 10.74 15.13 5.62
C PRO A 169 11.47 15.59 4.36
N LYS A 170 11.27 16.84 3.96
CA LYS A 170 12.05 17.42 2.87
C LYS A 170 13.42 17.75 3.40
N ASN A 171 14.47 17.27 2.72
CA ASN A 171 15.82 17.77 2.95
C ASN A 171 15.80 19.28 2.69
N LYS A 172 16.19 20.06 3.70
CA LYS A 172 16.40 21.50 3.58
C LYS A 172 17.67 21.77 2.77
#